data_AF-A0A7J6KH41-F1
#
_entry.id   AF-A0A7J6KH41-F1
#
_cell.length_a   1.000
_cell.length_b   1.000
_cell.length_c   1.000
_cell.angle_alpha   90.00
_cell.angle_beta   90.00
_cell.angle_gamma   90.00
#
_symmetry.space_group_name_H-M   'P 1'
#
loop_
_entity.id
_entity.type
_entity.pdbx_description
1 polymer ?
#
loop_
_entity_poly.entity_id
_entity_poly.type
_entity_poly.pdbx_seq_one_letter_code
_entity_poly.pdbx_strand_id
1 'polypeptide(L)'
;TVDIFLSSRMMKFIVAAVGAVAVASAEYCQELCDSTAACASSKYGSYCKGNGLCFGLYHKDDGYCFQPTEQDTCDDYTLEPVACPEPQPSCQDVCNGLNQCRDSKWGSYCKTWQDPQVCFGIIKKAD
;
A
#
# COMPACT_ATOMS: atom_id res chain seq x y z
N THR A 1 -23.24 -16.34 -14.43
CA THR A 1 -22.53 -16.85 -15.62
C THR A 1 -22.74 -15.85 -16.72
N VAL A 2 -21.73 -15.05 -17.08
CA VAL A 2 -21.85 -14.20 -18.27
C VAL A 2 -20.52 -14.24 -19.02
N ASP A 3 -20.51 -15.12 -20.01
CA ASP A 3 -19.52 -15.22 -21.06
C ASP A 3 -19.47 -13.94 -21.92
N ILE A 4 -18.24 -13.61 -22.31
CA ILE A 4 -17.83 -12.44 -23.07
C ILE A 4 -18.20 -12.64 -24.54
N PHE A 5 -18.99 -11.72 -25.13
CA PHE A 5 -19.13 -11.61 -26.58
C PHE A 5 -18.54 -10.27 -27.07
N LEU A 6 -17.41 -10.39 -27.76
CA LEU A 6 -16.67 -9.33 -28.44
C LEU A 6 -17.45 -8.94 -29.72
N SER A 7 -17.78 -7.66 -29.91
CA SER A 7 -18.09 -7.15 -31.26
C SER A 7 -17.87 -5.65 -31.37
N SER A 8 -17.15 -5.29 -32.42
CA SER A 8 -16.57 -3.99 -32.74
C SER A 8 -17.60 -2.88 -32.95
N ARG A 9 -17.54 -1.83 -32.11
CA ARG A 9 -17.86 -0.45 -32.53
C ARG A 9 -17.19 0.53 -31.58
N MET A 10 -16.50 1.51 -32.18
CA MET A 10 -15.94 2.69 -31.52
C MET A 10 -16.95 3.30 -30.54
N MET A 11 -16.68 3.16 -29.25
CA MET A 11 -17.31 3.94 -28.21
C MET A 11 -16.19 4.57 -27.39
N LYS A 12 -16.15 5.90 -27.35
CA LYS A 12 -15.26 6.67 -26.49
C LYS A 12 -15.57 6.30 -25.04
N PHE A 13 -14.83 5.35 -24.49
CA PHE A 13 -14.81 5.13 -23.06
C PHE A 13 -13.89 6.19 -22.47
N ILE A 14 -14.51 7.26 -21.94
CA ILE A 14 -13.87 8.03 -20.88
C ILE A 14 -13.81 7.06 -19.70
N VAL A 15 -12.74 6.27 -19.65
CA VAL A 15 -12.40 5.47 -18.49
C VAL A 15 -11.96 6.49 -17.44
N ALA A 16 -12.88 6.85 -16.56
CA ALA A 16 -12.55 7.49 -15.30
C ALA A 16 -11.75 6.47 -14.48
N ALA A 17 -10.45 6.38 -14.76
CA ALA A 17 -9.50 5.71 -13.90
C ALA A 17 -9.21 6.66 -12.72
N VAL A 18 -10.11 6.69 -11.74
CA VAL A 18 -9.89 7.42 -10.49
C VAL A 18 -9.94 6.42 -9.35
N GLY A 19 -8.76 6.16 -8.77
CA GLY A 19 -8.63 5.67 -7.40
C GLY A 19 -8.24 4.21 -7.20
N ALA A 20 -7.03 3.80 -7.62
CA ALA A 20 -6.45 2.50 -7.22
C ALA A 20 -5.40 2.60 -6.08
N VAL A 21 -5.08 3.79 -5.59
CA VAL A 21 -3.89 3.99 -4.72
C VAL A 21 -4.19 3.76 -3.23
N ALA A 22 -5.46 3.77 -2.81
CA ALA A 22 -5.83 3.61 -1.39
C ALA A 22 -6.10 2.15 -0.95
N VAL A 23 -6.14 1.21 -1.89
CA VAL A 23 -6.52 -0.19 -1.59
C VAL A 23 -5.30 -1.01 -1.12
N ALA A 24 -4.10 -0.68 -1.64
CA ALA A 24 -2.88 -1.44 -1.38
C ALA A 24 -2.45 -1.43 0.11
N SER A 25 -2.69 -0.34 0.84
CA SER A 25 -2.41 -0.30 2.28
C SER A 25 -3.48 -0.98 3.13
N ALA A 26 -4.73 -1.04 2.64
CA ALA A 26 -5.82 -1.69 3.35
C ALA A 26 -5.67 -3.23 3.34
N GLU A 27 -5.13 -3.80 2.26
CA GLU A 27 -5.01 -5.25 2.08
C GLU A 27 -3.70 -5.81 2.67
N TYR A 28 -2.64 -5.02 2.81
CA TYR A 28 -1.33 -5.49 3.28
C TYR A 28 -1.37 -6.26 4.62
N CYS A 29 -1.97 -5.69 5.66
CA CYS A 29 -2.01 -6.36 6.96
C CYS A 29 -2.85 -7.64 6.91
N GLN A 30 -3.88 -7.68 6.06
CA GLN A 30 -4.72 -8.86 5.90
C GLN A 30 -3.97 -9.95 5.13
N GLU A 31 -3.25 -9.62 4.05
CA GLU A 31 -2.39 -10.58 3.35
C GLU A 31 -1.30 -11.14 4.28
N LEU A 32 -0.71 -10.29 5.11
CA LEU A 32 0.27 -10.71 6.09
C LEU A 32 -0.33 -11.63 7.16
N CYS A 33 -1.56 -11.32 7.62
CA CYS A 33 -2.33 -12.17 8.51
C CYS A 33 -2.60 -13.55 7.89
N ASP A 34 -3.01 -13.60 6.63
CA ASP A 34 -3.33 -14.84 5.94
C ASP A 34 -2.08 -15.73 5.77
N SER A 35 -0.89 -15.11 5.68
CA SER A 35 0.40 -15.83 5.69
C SER A 35 0.89 -16.23 7.09
N THR A 36 0.32 -15.65 8.15
CA THR A 36 0.71 -15.89 9.55
C THR A 36 -0.27 -16.89 10.16
N ALA A 37 0.15 -18.14 10.38
CA ALA A 37 -0.72 -19.25 10.77
C ALA A 37 -1.64 -18.95 11.98
N ALA A 38 -1.12 -18.25 12.99
CA ALA A 38 -1.87 -17.86 14.18
C ALA A 38 -2.93 -16.77 13.93
N CYS A 39 -2.73 -15.94 12.90
CA CYS A 39 -3.70 -14.93 12.45
C CYS A 39 -4.70 -15.53 11.48
N ALA A 40 -4.25 -16.32 10.50
CA ALA A 40 -5.08 -16.98 9.51
C ALA A 40 -6.13 -17.92 10.13
N SER A 41 -5.78 -18.57 11.24
CA SER A 41 -6.70 -19.45 12.00
C SER A 41 -7.52 -18.72 13.08
N SER A 42 -7.32 -17.40 13.22
CA SER A 42 -7.98 -16.57 14.22
C SER A 42 -9.31 -16.00 13.73
N LYS A 43 -10.21 -15.68 14.68
CA LYS A 43 -11.46 -14.96 14.41
C LYS A 43 -11.28 -13.44 14.23
N TYR A 44 -10.09 -12.89 14.50
CA TYR A 44 -9.86 -11.45 14.59
C TYR A 44 -9.41 -10.81 13.27
N GLY A 45 -8.57 -11.49 12.46
CA GLY A 45 -7.92 -10.90 11.28
C GLY A 45 -6.92 -9.79 11.62
N SER A 46 -6.35 -9.14 10.61
CA SER A 46 -5.49 -7.97 10.79
C SER A 46 -5.78 -6.89 9.75
N TYR A 47 -5.62 -5.63 10.15
CA TYR A 47 -5.89 -4.46 9.34
C TYR A 47 -5.01 -3.29 9.76
N CYS A 48 -4.85 -2.32 8.86
CA CYS A 48 -4.15 -1.08 9.17
C CYS A 48 -4.95 -0.19 10.12
N LYS A 49 -4.39 0.07 11.31
CA LYS A 49 -4.95 1.01 12.28
C LYS A 49 -4.61 2.45 11.88
N GLY A 50 -5.34 3.42 12.41
CA GLY A 50 -5.10 4.85 12.15
C GLY A 50 -3.73 5.38 12.62
N ASN A 51 -2.98 4.60 13.40
CA ASN A 51 -1.60 4.91 13.79
C ASN A 51 -0.54 4.30 12.85
N GLY A 52 -0.94 3.76 11.70
CA GLY A 52 -0.01 3.19 10.72
C GLY A 52 0.54 1.82 11.11
N LEU A 53 -0.07 1.10 12.06
CA LEU A 53 0.36 -0.23 12.48
C LEU A 53 -0.70 -1.29 12.18
N CYS A 54 -0.27 -2.49 11.83
CA CYS A 54 -1.15 -3.64 11.70
C CYS A 54 -1.72 -4.03 13.07
N PHE A 55 -3.00 -4.41 13.10
CA PHE A 55 -3.62 -4.95 14.30
C PHE A 55 -3.03 -6.34 14.63
N GLY A 56 -2.53 -6.53 15.85
CA GLY A 56 -2.14 -7.84 16.38
C GLY A 56 -0.89 -8.47 15.78
N LEU A 57 -0.27 -7.89 14.75
CA LEU A 57 0.94 -8.44 14.11
C LEU A 57 2.21 -7.78 14.65
N TYR A 58 3.17 -8.62 15.02
CA TYR A 58 4.47 -8.21 15.55
C TYR A 58 5.59 -8.98 14.86
N HIS A 59 6.75 -8.33 14.72
CA HIS A 59 7.97 -8.96 14.22
C HIS A 59 8.50 -9.93 15.27
N LYS A 60 8.75 -11.18 14.87
CA LYS A 60 9.29 -12.22 15.75
C LYS A 60 10.23 -13.13 14.95
N ASP A 61 11.48 -13.22 15.39
CA ASP A 61 12.54 -13.96 14.70
C ASP A 61 12.62 -13.56 13.21
N ASP A 62 12.60 -14.54 12.29
CA ASP A 62 12.58 -14.32 10.83
C ASP A 62 11.16 -14.19 10.25
N GLY A 63 10.14 -14.00 11.10
CA GLY A 63 8.74 -13.95 10.69
C GLY A 63 7.88 -13.04 11.55
N TYR A 64 6.63 -13.46 11.73
CA TYR A 64 5.61 -12.69 12.42
C TYR A 64 4.87 -13.57 13.41
N CYS A 65 4.41 -12.96 14.49
CA CYS A 65 3.48 -13.58 15.42
C CYS A 65 2.20 -12.74 15.52
N PHE A 66 1.13 -13.37 16.00
CA PHE A 66 -0.17 -12.74 16.10
C PHE A 66 -0.80 -12.82 17.49
N GLN A 67 -1.11 -11.66 18.04
CA GLN A 67 -2.00 -11.53 19.19
C GLN A 67 -3.46 -11.30 18.74
N PRO A 68 -4.44 -11.89 19.44
CA PRO A 68 -4.32 -12.53 20.75
C PRO A 68 -4.05 -14.06 20.72
N THR A 69 -3.88 -14.67 19.56
CA THR A 69 -3.74 -16.14 19.44
C THR A 69 -2.47 -16.66 20.15
N GLU A 70 -1.37 -15.92 20.07
CA GLU A 70 -0.06 -16.30 20.61
C GLU A 70 0.36 -15.48 21.83
N GLN A 71 -0.58 -15.12 22.71
CA GLN A 71 -0.36 -14.18 23.82
C GLN A 71 0.86 -14.50 24.70
N ASP A 72 1.18 -15.78 24.92
CA ASP A 72 2.30 -16.20 25.76
C ASP A 72 3.68 -16.04 25.10
N THR A 73 3.75 -15.99 23.77
CA THR A 73 5.02 -15.99 23.02
C THR A 73 5.15 -14.84 22.02
N CYS A 74 4.09 -14.04 21.87
CA CYS A 74 4.02 -12.86 21.03
C CYS A 74 3.77 -11.67 21.96
N ASP A 75 4.81 -11.20 22.63
CA ASP A 75 4.72 -10.16 23.66
C ASP A 75 4.75 -8.76 23.03
N ASP A 76 3.65 -8.02 23.19
CA ASP A 76 3.46 -6.68 22.64
C ASP A 76 4.25 -5.57 23.35
N TYR A 77 4.90 -5.89 24.48
CA TYR A 77 5.79 -4.97 25.19
C TYR A 77 7.24 -5.05 24.72
N THR A 78 7.65 -6.17 24.11
CA THR A 78 9.04 -6.42 23.72
C THR A 78 9.24 -6.53 22.22
N LEU A 79 8.21 -6.96 21.48
CA LEU A 79 8.28 -7.12 20.03
C LEU A 79 7.86 -5.85 19.30
N GLU A 80 8.52 -5.60 18.17
CA GLU A 80 8.21 -4.46 17.31
C GLU A 80 6.90 -4.72 16.54
N PRO A 81 5.91 -3.81 16.59
CA PRO A 81 4.67 -3.97 15.84
C PRO A 81 4.91 -3.79 14.33
N VAL A 82 4.20 -4.55 13.51
CA VAL A 82 4.31 -4.42 12.06
C VAL A 82 3.68 -3.10 11.61
N ALA A 83 4.45 -2.30 10.87
CA ALA A 83 3.96 -1.09 10.24
C ALA A 83 3.19 -1.39 8.94
N CYS A 84 2.15 -0.61 8.70
CA CYS A 84 1.50 -0.52 7.42
C CYS A 84 2.47 0.07 6.38
N PRO A 85 2.40 -0.36 5.11
CA PRO A 85 3.04 0.38 4.06
C PRO A 85 2.41 1.77 4.05
N GLU A 86 3.23 2.78 4.32
CA GLU A 86 2.85 4.16 4.11
C GLU A 86 2.32 4.28 2.67
N PRO A 87 1.19 4.98 2.45
CA PRO A 87 0.77 5.31 1.11
C PRO A 87 1.96 5.97 0.42
N GLN A 88 2.47 5.36 -0.65
CA GLN A 88 3.55 6.02 -1.38
C GLN A 88 3.03 7.39 -1.83
N PRO A 89 3.72 8.48 -1.47
CA PRO A 89 3.25 9.81 -1.82
C PRO A 89 3.12 9.86 -3.34
N SER A 90 2.01 10.40 -3.83
CA SER A 90 1.87 10.58 -5.26
C SER A 90 2.99 11.51 -5.75
N CYS A 91 3.38 11.39 -7.02
CA CYS A 91 4.34 12.34 -7.58
C CYS A 91 3.91 13.80 -7.40
N GLN A 92 2.61 14.07 -7.35
CA GLN A 92 2.09 15.40 -7.05
C GLN A 92 2.31 15.79 -5.58
N ASP A 93 2.16 14.88 -4.62
CA ASP A 93 2.48 15.14 -3.21
C ASP A 93 3.96 15.46 -3.03
N VAL A 94 4.83 14.69 -3.69
CA VAL A 94 6.27 14.97 -3.70
C VAL A 94 6.55 16.34 -4.35
N CYS A 95 5.88 16.66 -5.46
CA CYS A 95 5.99 17.95 -6.13
C CYS A 95 5.55 19.12 -5.24
N ASN A 96 4.47 18.97 -4.49
CA ASN A 96 3.96 19.98 -3.57
C ASN A 96 4.95 20.30 -2.44
N GLY A 97 5.77 19.31 -2.04
CA GLY A 97 6.87 19.50 -1.08
C GLY A 97 8.08 20.26 -1.63
N LEU A 98 8.19 20.43 -2.95
CA LEU A 98 9.30 21.12 -3.61
C LEU A 98 8.81 22.46 -4.16
N ASN A 99 9.23 23.60 -3.57
CA ASN A 99 8.76 24.94 -3.97
C ASN A 99 8.81 25.17 -5.50
N GLN A 100 9.93 24.80 -6.15
CA GLN A 100 10.11 24.92 -7.60
C GLN A 100 9.16 24.06 -8.45
N CYS A 101 8.64 22.96 -7.90
CA CYS A 101 7.68 22.10 -8.57
C CYS A 101 6.25 22.55 -8.26
N ARG A 102 5.95 22.83 -7.00
CA ARG A 102 4.65 23.36 -6.55
C ARG A 102 4.24 24.64 -7.28
N ASP A 103 5.18 25.57 -7.43
CA ASP A 103 4.91 26.89 -8.02
C ASP A 103 5.04 26.86 -9.56
N SER A 104 5.36 25.69 -10.13
CA SER A 104 5.43 25.47 -11.58
C SER A 104 4.06 25.17 -12.16
N LYS A 105 3.83 25.61 -13.41
CA LYS A 105 2.61 25.28 -14.17
C LYS A 105 2.45 23.81 -14.55
N TRP A 106 3.50 23.00 -14.34
CA TRP A 106 3.59 21.64 -14.89
C TRP A 106 3.19 20.53 -13.91
N GLY A 107 3.30 20.76 -12.59
CA GLY A 107 3.07 19.72 -11.58
C GLY A 107 3.97 18.49 -11.74
N SER A 108 3.55 17.35 -11.18
CA SER A 108 4.22 16.07 -11.40
C SER A 108 3.23 14.90 -11.39
N TYR A 109 3.58 13.84 -12.11
CA TYR A 109 2.80 12.62 -12.23
C TYR A 109 3.71 11.40 -12.36
N CYS A 110 3.18 10.22 -12.03
CA CYS A 110 3.91 8.95 -12.15
C CYS A 110 4.06 8.55 -13.62
N LYS A 111 5.29 8.34 -14.08
CA LYS A 111 5.55 7.70 -15.38
C LYS A 111 5.49 6.19 -15.21
N THR A 112 4.30 5.63 -15.34
CA THR A 112 4.04 4.19 -15.21
C THR A 112 4.65 3.36 -16.34
N TRP A 113 5.08 4.00 -17.43
CA TRP A 113 5.74 3.38 -18.59
C TRP A 113 7.27 3.33 -18.48
N GLN A 114 7.83 3.59 -17.31
CA GLN A 114 9.27 3.46 -17.01
C GLN A 114 9.46 2.40 -15.93
N ASP A 115 10.58 1.67 -15.99
CA ASP A 115 10.98 0.68 -14.98
C ASP A 115 12.40 1.01 -14.46
N PRO A 116 12.57 1.43 -13.19
CA PRO A 116 11.52 1.65 -12.20
C PRO A 116 10.61 2.85 -12.55
N GLN A 117 9.38 2.84 -12.04
CA GLN A 117 8.46 3.97 -12.18
C GLN A 117 9.06 5.23 -11.52
N VAL A 118 8.98 6.37 -12.20
CA VAL A 118 9.58 7.63 -11.73
C VAL A 118 8.63 8.81 -11.88
N CYS A 119 8.84 9.86 -11.09
CA CYS A 119 8.06 11.09 -11.15
C CYS A 119 8.54 12.02 -12.27
N PHE A 120 7.61 12.54 -13.07
CA PHE A 120 7.92 13.56 -14.07
C PHE A 120 8.51 14.82 -13.40
N GLY A 121 9.65 15.31 -13.92
CA GLY A 121 10.27 16.55 -13.45
C GLY A 121 10.97 16.46 -12.08
N ILE A 122 10.99 15.28 -11.43
CA ILE A 122 11.67 15.06 -10.16
C ILE A 122 12.79 14.05 -10.39
N ILE A 123 14.03 14.49 -10.23
CA ILE A 123 15.23 13.66 -10.41
C ILE A 123 15.93 13.56 -9.07
N LYS A 124 16.13 12.33 -8.57
CA LYS A 124 16.96 12.08 -7.38
C LYS A 124 18.41 12.39 -7.75
N LYS A 125 19.05 13.31 -7.04
CA LYS A 125 20.50 13.52 -7.21
C LYS A 125 21.23 12.27 -6.72
N ALA A 126 22.28 11.87 -7.44
CA ALA A 126 23.29 11.01 -6.85
C ALA A 126 24.06 11.84 -5.83
N ASP A 127 24.27 11.28 -4.64
CA ASP A 127 25.09 11.89 -3.59
C ASP A 127 26.56 12.00 -4.02
#